data_AF-A0AAE6JHK3-F1
#
_entry.id   AF-A0AAE6JHK3-F1
#
_cell.length_a   1.000
_cell.length_b   1.000
_cell.length_c   1.000
_cell.angle_alpha   90.00
_cell.angle_beta   90.00
_cell.angle_gamma   90.00
#
_symmetry.space_group_name_H-M   'P 1'
#
loop_
_entity.id
_entity.type
_entity.pdbx_description
1 polymer ?
#
loop_
_entity_poly.entity_id
_entity_poly.type
_entity_poly.pdbx_seq_one_letter_code
_entity_poly.pdbx_strand_id
1 'polypeptide(L)' 'MLQQIAFIPQHQFHVLINFSGEDERILAILPNDAGNFRVIYQGKTIAELNLNKDGCTCYKGKLKKNVMAQLEHQIKNHYA' A
#
# COMPACT_ATOMS: atom_id res chain seq x y z
N MET A 1 -7.09 11.14 -30.00
CA MET A 1 -6.80 9.92 -29.21
C MET A 1 -6.68 10.38 -27.76
N LEU A 2 -7.77 10.32 -26.99
CA LEU A 2 -7.76 10.73 -25.58
C LEU A 2 -6.88 9.74 -24.82
N GLN A 3 -5.78 10.22 -24.23
CA GLN A 3 -5.04 9.46 -23.23
C GLN A 3 -6.04 8.99 -22.18
N GLN A 4 -6.16 7.67 -21.99
CA GLN A 4 -6.84 7.13 -20.82
C GLN A 4 -6.07 7.64 -19.62
N ILE A 5 -6.55 8.72 -19.01
CA ILE A 5 -6.15 9.13 -17.68
C ILE A 5 -6.60 7.97 -16.81
N ALA A 6 -5.67 7.11 -16.42
CA ALA A 6 -5.95 6.04 -15.47
C ALA A 6 -6.52 6.71 -14.22
N PHE A 7 -7.84 6.58 -14.04
CA PHE A 7 -8.50 7.04 -12.84
C PHE A 7 -7.99 6.15 -11.72
N ILE A 8 -6.98 6.64 -10.98
CA ILE A 8 -6.55 6.02 -9.74
C ILE A 8 -7.57 6.50 -8.71
N PRO A 9 -8.40 5.62 -8.13
CA PRO A 9 -9.32 6.06 -7.10
C PRO A 9 -8.49 6.70 -5.97
N GLN A 10 -8.70 8.00 -5.74
CA GLN A 10 -7.96 8.79 -4.75
C GLN A 10 -8.32 8.43 -3.30
N HIS A 11 -8.96 7.27 -3.08
CA HIS A 11 -9.42 6.86 -1.77
C HIS A 11 -8.26 6.25 -1.00
N GLN A 12 -7.60 7.10 -0.21
CA GLN A 12 -6.83 6.60 0.90
C GLN A 12 -7.72 5.68 1.76
N PHE A 13 -7.14 4.62 2.28
CA PHE A 13 -7.87 3.69 3.14
C PHE A 13 -6.99 3.25 4.30
N HIS A 14 -7.64 2.79 5.36
CA HIS A 14 -6.96 2.35 6.57
C HIS A 14 -7.05 0.84 6.67
N VAL A 15 -5.93 0.20 7.01
CA VAL A 15 -5.81 -1.24 7.13
C VAL A 15 -5.18 -1.60 8.47
N LEU A 16 -5.74 -2.60 9.14
CA LEU A 16 -5.10 -3.22 10.29
C LEU A 16 -4.08 -4.25 9.79
N ILE A 17 -2.83 -4.10 10.22
CA ILE A 17 -1.70 -4.93 9.78
C ILE A 17 -0.99 -5.50 11.00
N ASN A 18 -0.74 -6.80 10.97
CA ASN A 18 0.05 -7.48 11.98
C ASN A 18 1.55 -7.42 11.62
N PHE A 19 2.34 -6.70 12.41
CA PHE A 19 3.79 -6.60 12.23
C PHE A 19 4.52 -7.81 12.83
N SER A 20 4.07 -8.28 13.99
CA SER A 20 4.51 -9.53 14.63
C SER A 20 3.67 -9.87 15.86
N GLY A 21 3.02 -11.04 15.85
CA GLY A 21 2.31 -11.55 17.04
C GLY A 21 1.20 -10.60 17.47
N GLU A 22 1.35 -9.97 18.63
CA GLU A 22 0.39 -9.01 19.20
C GLU A 22 0.61 -7.55 18.74
N ASP A 23 1.66 -7.26 17.96
CA ASP A 23 1.92 -5.92 17.42
C ASP A 23 1.10 -5.67 16.14
N GLU A 24 -0.16 -5.26 16.35
CA GLU A 24 -1.06 -4.84 15.28
C GLU A 24 -1.12 -3.32 15.18
N ARG A 25 -1.11 -2.81 13.94
CA ARG A 25 -1.08 -1.37 13.68
C ARG A 25 -2.05 -1.01 12.56
N ILE A 26 -2.77 0.09 12.77
CA ILE A 26 -3.56 0.70 11.70
C ILE A 26 -2.62 1.54 10.84
N LEU A 27 -2.52 1.20 9.57
CA LEU A 27 -1.76 1.95 8.58
C LEU A 27 -2.72 2.66 7.64
N ALA A 28 -2.39 3.90 7.26
CA ALA A 28 -3.06 4.58 6.17
C ALA A 28 -2.29 4.31 4.87
N ILE A 29 -3.00 3.86 3.83
CA ILE A 29 -2.44 3.58 2.52
C ILE A 29 -2.92 4.66 1.56
N LEU A 30 -1.97 5.44 1.06
CA LEU A 30 -2.25 6.57 0.18
C LEU A 30 -1.74 6.24 -1.22
N PRO A 31 -2.60 6.17 -2.25
CA PRO A 31 -2.13 6.09 -3.63
C PRO A 31 -1.37 7.38 -4.00
N ASN A 32 -0.19 7.25 -4.60
CA ASN A 32 0.59 8.38 -5.11
C ASN A 32 0.51 8.48 -6.62
N ASP A 33 0.94 7.41 -7.32
CA ASP A 33 0.89 7.26 -8.77
C ASP A 33 0.33 5.88 -9.12
N ALA A 34 0.16 5.57 -10.40
CA ALA A 34 -0.40 4.29 -10.83
C ALA A 34 0.45 3.12 -10.29
N GLY A 35 -0.14 2.32 -9.40
CA GLY A 35 0.53 1.22 -8.73
C GLY A 35 1.46 1.63 -7.58
N ASN A 36 1.67 2.92 -7.32
CA ASN A 36 2.53 3.40 -6.24
C ASN A 36 1.72 3.80 -5.01
N PHE A 37 2.11 3.31 -3.84
CA PHE A 37 1.42 3.55 -2.58
C PHE A 37 2.39 4.03 -1.49
N ARG A 38 1.98 5.04 -0.73
CA ARG A 38 2.66 5.45 0.51
C ARG A 38 1.99 4.77 1.69
N VAL A 39 2.80 4.17 2.55
CA VAL A 39 2.36 3.56 3.81
C VAL A 39 2.65 4.56 4.92
N ILE A 40 1.59 5.04 5.57
CA ILE A 40 1.66 6.04 6.63
C ILE A 40 1.27 5.42 7.96
N TYR A 41 2.10 5.66 8.96
CA TYR A 41 1.83 5.32 10.35
C TYR A 41 2.03 6.57 11.21
N GLN A 42 1.01 6.94 12.00
CA GLN A 42 1.05 8.10 12.89
C GLN A 42 1.52 9.39 12.18
N GLY A 43 1.01 9.65 10.97
CA GLY A 43 1.34 10.84 10.18
C GLY A 43 2.71 10.82 9.51
N LYS A 44 3.50 9.74 9.62
CA LYS A 44 4.81 9.59 8.97
C LYS A 44 4.77 8.50 7.91
N THR A 45 5.34 8.79 6.73
CA THR A 45 5.59 7.76 5.72
C THR A 45 6.67 6.81 6.21
N ILE A 46 6.32 5.55 6.40
CA ILE A 46 7.25 4.50 6.85
C ILE A 46 7.79 3.66 5.69
N ALA A 47 7.06 3.61 4.58
CA ALA A 47 7.47 2.91 3.38
C ALA A 47 6.73 3.42 2.13
N GLU A 48 7.30 3.15 0.96
CA GLU A 48 6.65 3.36 -0.33
C GLU A 48 6.71 2.07 -1.15
N LEU A 49 5.57 1.70 -1.72
CA LEU A 49 5.34 0.43 -2.38
C LEU A 49 5.03 0.64 -3.86
N ASN A 50 5.46 -0.30 -4.70
CA ASN A 50 5.00 -0.44 -6.07
C ASN A 50 4.30 -1.80 -6.21
N LEU A 51 3.02 -1.76 -6.59
CA LEU A 51 2.20 -2.90 -6.93
C LEU A 51 2.08 -2.98 -8.46
N ASN A 52 2.52 -4.11 -9.00
CA ASN A 52 2.40 -4.43 -10.42
C ASN A 52 1.81 -5.84 -10.60
N LYS A 53 1.80 -6.35 -11.82
CA LYS A 53 1.25 -7.69 -12.14
C LYS A 53 2.01 -8.82 -11.44
N ASP A 54 3.29 -8.61 -11.14
CA ASP A 54 4.19 -9.62 -10.58
C ASP A 54 4.18 -9.62 -9.04
N GLY A 55 3.64 -8.56 -8.41
CA GLY A 55 3.45 -8.49 -6.96
C GLY A 55 3.70 -7.10 -6.37
N CYS A 56 3.84 -7.05 -5.04
CA CYS A 56 4.12 -5.84 -4.28
C CYS A 56 5.61 -5.74 -3.89
N THR A 57 6.26 -4.64 -4.26
CA THR A 57 7.66 -4.35 -3.93
C THR A 57 7.75 -3.09 -3.07
N CYS A 58 8.69 -3.06 -2.13
CA CYS A 58 8.97 -1.88 -1.30
C CYS A 58 10.25 -1.22 -1.83
N TYR A 59 10.14 -0.05 -2.46
CA TYR A 59 11.29 0.64 -3.05
C TYR A 59 11.88 1.71 -2.12
N LYS A 60 11.16 2.10 -1.06
CA LYS A 60 11.67 3.02 -0.03
C LYS A 60 11.16 2.61 1.35
N GLY A 61 12.03 2.75 2.36
CA GLY A 61 11.79 2.22 3.69
C GLY A 61 12.05 0.71 3.76
N LYS A 62 11.64 0.08 4.87
CA LYS A 62 11.83 -1.35 5.08
C LYS A 62 10.64 -1.94 5.81
N LEU A 63 9.92 -2.82 5.13
CA LEU A 63 8.83 -3.62 5.72
C LEU A 63 9.21 -5.10 5.67
N LYS A 64 8.76 -5.84 6.69
CA LYS A 64 8.93 -7.30 6.74
C LYS A 64 8.08 -7.95 5.66
N LYS A 65 8.48 -9.15 5.20
CA LYS A 65 7.77 -9.91 4.15
C LYS A 65 6.31 -10.18 4.48
N ASN A 66 6.00 -10.50 5.75
CA ASN A 66 4.62 -10.72 6.22
C ASN A 66 3.74 -9.46 6.09
N VAL A 67 4.28 -8.29 6.44
CA VAL A 67 3.61 -7.00 6.32
C VAL A 67 3.37 -6.66 4.86
N MET A 68 4.38 -6.88 4.00
CA MET A 68 4.27 -6.69 2.55
C MET A 68 3.16 -7.54 1.93
N ALA A 69 3.07 -8.82 2.28
CA ALA A 69 2.05 -9.73 1.77
C ALA A 69 0.62 -9.32 2.21
N GLN A 70 0.46 -8.89 3.46
CA GLN A 70 -0.82 -8.37 3.95
C GLN A 70 -1.22 -7.10 3.21
N LEU A 71 -0.29 -6.16 3.03
CA LEU A 71 -0.54 -4.91 2.31
C LEU A 71 -0.93 -5.16 0.86
N GLU A 72 -0.23 -6.06 0.18
CA GLU A 72 -0.58 -6.46 -1.18
C GLU A 72 -2.03 -6.97 -1.29
N HIS A 73 -2.41 -7.88 -0.38
CA HIS A 73 -3.76 -8.43 -0.34
C HIS A 73 -4.81 -7.34 -0.10
N GLN A 74 -4.59 -6.46 0.87
CA GLN A 74 -5.53 -5.39 1.19
C GLN A 74 -5.67 -4.37 0.07
N ILE A 75 -4.56 -3.99 -0.59
CA ILE A 75 -4.61 -3.08 -1.74
C ILE A 75 -5.37 -3.73 -2.91
N LYS A 76 -5.07 -4.99 -3.24
CA LYS A 76 -5.79 -5.70 -4.30
C LYS A 76 -7.29 -5.81 -4.02
N ASN A 77 -7.68 -6.12 -2.79
CA ASN A 77 -9.08 -6.21 -2.41
C ASN A 77 -9.80 -4.84 -2.43
N HIS A 78 -9.12 -3.76 -2.05
CA HIS A 78 -9.72 -2.42 -2.01
C HIS A 78 -9.99 -1.84 -3.41
N TYR A 79 -9.16 -2.20 -4.40
CA TYR A 79 -9.22 -1.68 -5.77
C TYR A 79 -9.73 -2.71 -6.80
N ALA A 80 -10.21 -3.87 -6.35
CA ALA A 80 -10.89 -4.87 -7.19
C ALA A 80 -12.28 -4.37 -7.64
#